data_AF-A0A1Z9PXL7-F1
#
_entry.id   AF-A0A1Z9PXL7-F1
#
_cell.length_a   1.000
_cell.length_b   1.000
_cell.length_c   1.000
_cell.angle_alpha   90.00
_cell.angle_beta   90.00
_cell.angle_gamma   90.00
#
_symmetry.space_group_name_H-M   'P 1'
#
loop_
_entity.id
_entity.type
_entity.pdbx_description
1 polymer ?
#
loop_
_entity_poly.entity_id
_entity_poly.type
_entity_poly.pdbx_seq_one_letter_code
_entity_poly.pdbx_strand_id
1 'polypeptide(L)'
;MKTKVIIFQHNQSFLLIYLFYLYINLVEEKKLFKYAIYYLSKYDSSKKNLIEVLKRKIFKLNITGIEKHKLIHYIDKILIELEKNNLIDDSRYCISKITMLARTGKSKNFILSYLIKKGINKIEIRNSFDEFEKNNDDWELNSAKLFAKKKRLLDSNENYQKKIAKMGRAGFSYSICKKILS
;
A
#
# COMPACT_ATOMS: atom_id res chain seq x y z
N MET A 1 -7.84 58.81 -22.61
CA MET A 1 -8.05 57.53 -23.34
C MET A 1 -6.87 56.55 -23.23
N LYS A 2 -5.60 56.97 -23.11
CA LYS A 2 -4.44 56.05 -23.01
C LYS A 2 -4.41 55.14 -21.77
N THR A 3 -4.94 55.60 -20.63
CA THR A 3 -4.89 54.86 -19.35
C THR A 3 -5.79 53.62 -19.29
N LYS A 4 -6.95 53.61 -19.98
CA LYS A 4 -7.86 52.44 -20.02
C LYS A 4 -7.32 51.29 -20.90
N VAL A 5 -6.55 51.60 -21.95
CA VAL A 5 -5.97 50.59 -22.86
C VAL A 5 -4.85 49.81 -22.18
N ILE A 6 -4.03 50.48 -21.35
CA ILE A 6 -2.94 49.85 -20.60
C ILE A 6 -3.48 48.88 -19.53
N ILE A 7 -4.58 49.24 -18.85
CA ILE A 7 -5.25 48.36 -17.87
C ILE A 7 -5.86 47.13 -18.55
N PHE A 8 -6.41 47.28 -19.76
CA PHE A 8 -6.97 46.16 -20.53
C PHE A 8 -5.90 45.20 -21.05
N GLN A 9 -4.77 45.70 -21.54
CA GLN A 9 -3.65 44.85 -21.98
C GLN A 9 -2.99 44.10 -20.82
N HIS A 10 -2.79 44.75 -19.66
CA HIS A 10 -2.29 44.08 -18.46
C HIS A 10 -3.21 42.96 -17.96
N ASN A 11 -4.53 43.15 -18.02
CA ASN A 11 -5.50 42.12 -17.65
C ASN A 11 -5.50 40.92 -18.62
N GLN A 12 -5.29 41.14 -19.91
CA GLN A 12 -5.19 40.04 -20.89
C GLN A 12 -3.91 39.22 -20.69
N SER A 13 -2.77 39.88 -20.43
CA SER A 13 -1.50 39.18 -20.15
C SER A 13 -1.60 38.33 -18.89
N PHE A 14 -2.24 38.84 -17.83
CA PHE A 14 -2.47 38.07 -16.60
C PHE A 14 -3.39 36.87 -16.83
N LEU A 15 -4.47 37.04 -17.62
CA LEU A 15 -5.39 35.95 -17.96
C LEU A 15 -4.69 34.85 -18.76
N LEU A 16 -3.84 35.20 -19.73
CA LEU A 16 -3.05 34.26 -20.53
C LEU A 16 -2.07 33.46 -19.66
N ILE A 17 -1.36 34.12 -18.75
CA ILE A 17 -0.44 33.45 -17.81
C ILE A 17 -1.22 32.49 -16.91
N TYR A 18 -2.39 32.90 -16.41
CA TYR A 18 -3.25 32.05 -15.58
C TYR A 18 -3.79 30.83 -16.35
N LEU A 19 -4.25 31.02 -17.60
CA LEU A 19 -4.70 29.92 -18.46
C LEU A 19 -3.57 28.96 -18.81
N PHE A 20 -2.38 29.48 -19.11
CA PHE A 20 -1.18 28.66 -19.36
C PHE A 20 -0.79 27.83 -18.12
N TYR A 21 -0.81 28.45 -16.94
CA TYR A 21 -0.60 27.76 -15.66
C TYR A 21 -1.64 26.65 -15.43
N LEU A 22 -2.93 26.92 -15.68
CA LEU A 22 -3.98 25.91 -15.57
C LEU A 22 -3.76 24.74 -16.54
N TYR A 23 -3.36 25.04 -17.78
CA TYR A 23 -3.08 24.03 -18.79
C TYR A 23 -1.91 23.13 -18.41
N ILE A 24 -0.78 23.69 -17.97
CA ILE A 24 0.39 22.90 -17.50
C ILE A 24 -0.01 21.95 -16.38
N ASN A 25 -0.76 22.45 -15.38
CA ASN A 25 -1.22 21.60 -14.28
C ASN A 25 -2.10 20.45 -14.78
N LEU A 26 -3.04 20.72 -15.68
CA LEU A 26 -3.93 19.70 -16.24
C LEU A 26 -3.15 18.61 -17.00
N VAL A 27 -2.05 18.99 -17.66
CA VAL A 27 -1.15 18.03 -18.32
C VAL A 27 -0.44 17.14 -17.31
N GLU A 28 0.11 17.71 -16.23
CA GLU A 28 0.81 16.93 -15.19
C GLU A 28 -0.14 16.04 -14.38
N GLU A 29 -1.36 16.50 -14.08
CA GLU A 29 -2.42 15.69 -13.46
C GLU A 29 -2.73 14.44 -14.29
N LYS A 30 -2.93 14.61 -15.62
CA LYS A 30 -3.17 13.49 -16.54
C LYS A 30 -1.98 12.52 -16.62
N LYS A 31 -0.74 13.03 -16.63
CA LYS A 31 0.46 12.18 -16.61
C LYS A 31 0.56 11.38 -15.31
N LEU A 32 0.27 11.99 -14.18
CA LEU A 32 0.29 11.33 -12.87
C LEU A 32 -0.78 10.24 -12.78
N PHE A 33 -1.99 10.50 -13.29
CA PHE A 33 -3.05 9.49 -13.34
C PHE A 33 -2.68 8.29 -14.22
N LYS A 34 -2.15 8.53 -15.43
CA LYS A 34 -1.62 7.47 -16.31
C LYS A 34 -0.53 6.66 -15.63
N TYR A 35 0.36 7.32 -14.88
CA TYR A 35 1.41 6.63 -14.12
C TYR A 35 0.83 5.75 -13.00
N ALA A 36 -0.22 6.20 -12.31
CA ALA A 36 -0.91 5.38 -11.30
C ALA A 36 -1.51 4.10 -11.90
N ILE A 37 -2.22 4.21 -13.03
CA ILE A 37 -2.76 3.06 -13.76
C ILE A 37 -1.64 2.12 -14.20
N TYR A 38 -0.58 2.66 -14.80
CA TYR A 38 0.58 1.86 -15.21
C TYR A 38 1.20 1.12 -14.03
N TYR A 39 1.36 1.79 -12.88
CA TYR A 39 1.91 1.16 -11.69
C TYR A 39 1.03 -0.01 -11.21
N LEU A 40 -0.29 0.19 -11.10
CA LEU A 40 -1.23 -0.86 -10.68
C LEU A 40 -1.34 -2.01 -11.69
N SER A 41 -1.05 -1.77 -12.97
CA SER A 41 -0.98 -2.84 -13.98
C SER A 41 0.20 -3.80 -13.77
N LYS A 42 1.20 -3.39 -12.98
CA LYS A 42 2.42 -4.16 -12.71
C LYS A 42 2.51 -4.66 -11.27
N TYR A 43 1.93 -3.92 -10.32
CA TYR A 43 2.14 -4.15 -8.90
C TYR A 43 0.83 -4.10 -8.14
N ASP A 44 0.63 -5.12 -7.31
CA ASP A 44 -0.44 -5.13 -6.31
C ASP A 44 -0.08 -4.21 -5.14
N SER A 45 -0.96 -3.26 -4.79
CA SER A 45 -0.66 -2.17 -3.86
C SER A 45 -1.87 -1.77 -3.02
N SER A 46 -1.63 -1.54 -1.72
CA SER A 46 -2.52 -0.79 -0.85
C SER A 46 -2.64 0.68 -1.30
N LYS A 47 -3.73 1.36 -0.94
CA LYS A 47 -3.95 2.79 -1.18
C LYS A 47 -2.83 3.65 -0.62
N LYS A 48 -2.45 3.43 0.65
CA LYS A 48 -1.37 4.20 1.30
C LYS A 48 -0.02 4.05 0.58
N ASN A 49 0.36 2.84 0.16
CA ASN A 49 1.57 2.64 -0.63
C ASN A 49 1.51 3.37 -1.98
N LEU A 50 0.36 3.36 -2.67
CA LEU A 50 0.19 4.09 -3.93
C LEU A 50 0.39 5.60 -3.73
N ILE A 51 -0.16 6.18 -2.66
CA ILE A 51 0.07 7.60 -2.30
C ILE A 51 1.57 7.89 -2.20
N GLU A 52 2.34 7.06 -1.47
CA GLU A 52 3.79 7.27 -1.31
C GLU A 52 4.58 7.06 -2.62
N VAL A 53 4.11 6.17 -3.49
CA VAL A 53 4.67 6.01 -4.84
C VAL A 53 4.44 7.27 -5.69
N LEU A 54 3.21 7.80 -5.70
CA LEU A 54 2.86 9.00 -6.45
C LEU A 54 3.57 10.25 -5.91
N LYS A 55 3.66 10.41 -4.59
CA LYS A 55 4.45 11.48 -3.96
C LYS A 55 5.91 11.44 -4.40
N ARG A 56 6.55 10.27 -4.33
CA ARG A 56 7.94 10.12 -4.80
C ARG A 56 8.09 10.43 -6.29
N LYS A 57 7.09 10.10 -7.11
CA LYS A 57 7.06 10.48 -8.54
C LYS A 57 6.99 12.00 -8.71
N ILE A 58 6.11 12.68 -7.97
CA ILE A 58 5.95 14.15 -7.98
C ILE A 58 7.24 14.84 -7.54
N PHE A 59 7.89 14.36 -6.47
CA PHE A 59 9.11 14.98 -5.96
C PHE A 59 10.25 15.01 -6.98
N LYS A 60 10.31 14.03 -7.88
CA LYS A 60 11.30 13.93 -8.97
C LYS A 60 11.00 14.84 -10.17
N LEU A 61 9.86 15.52 -10.22
CA LEU A 61 9.53 16.44 -11.31
C LEU A 61 10.30 17.76 -11.17
N ASN A 62 10.72 18.31 -12.30
CA ASN A 62 11.36 19.62 -12.42
C ASN A 62 10.29 20.72 -12.57
N ILE A 63 9.48 20.89 -11.52
CA ILE A 63 8.38 21.87 -11.42
C ILE A 63 8.47 22.62 -10.08
N THR A 64 7.75 23.74 -9.96
CA THR A 64 7.76 24.57 -8.75
C THR A 64 7.15 23.85 -7.55
N GLY A 65 7.47 24.31 -6.33
CA GLY A 65 6.90 23.77 -5.09
C GLY A 65 5.37 23.89 -5.04
N ILE A 66 4.82 24.98 -5.57
CA ILE A 66 3.37 25.22 -5.65
C ILE A 66 2.70 24.17 -6.54
N GLU A 67 3.28 23.87 -7.70
CA GLU A 67 2.78 22.83 -8.61
C GLU A 67 2.87 21.43 -7.98
N LYS A 68 3.97 21.12 -7.27
CA LYS A 68 4.09 19.85 -6.52
C LYS A 68 3.00 19.71 -5.48
N HIS A 69 2.73 20.77 -4.70
CA HIS A 69 1.69 20.78 -3.69
C HIS A 69 0.29 20.53 -4.28
N LYS A 70 -0.01 21.19 -5.41
CA LYS A 70 -1.27 20.96 -6.14
C LYS A 70 -1.40 19.52 -6.63
N LEU A 71 -0.35 18.93 -7.19
CA LEU A 71 -0.35 17.53 -7.60
C LEU A 71 -0.52 16.57 -6.41
N ILE A 72 0.04 16.88 -5.24
CA ILE A 72 -0.14 16.08 -4.02
C ILE A 72 -1.61 16.10 -3.60
N HIS A 73 -2.29 17.25 -3.65
CA HIS A 73 -3.73 17.32 -3.39
C HIS A 73 -4.57 16.62 -4.46
N TYR A 74 -4.08 16.53 -5.69
CA TYR A 74 -4.76 15.80 -6.76
C TYR A 74 -4.76 14.28 -6.54
N ILE A 75 -3.86 13.73 -5.73
CA ILE A 75 -3.78 12.28 -5.46
C ILE A 75 -5.11 11.73 -4.92
N ASP A 76 -5.84 12.47 -4.08
CA ASP A 76 -7.11 11.98 -3.52
C ASP A 76 -8.16 11.78 -4.62
N LYS A 77 -8.19 12.67 -5.63
CA LYS A 77 -9.06 12.51 -6.81
C LYS A 77 -8.66 11.28 -7.63
N ILE A 78 -7.35 11.03 -7.78
CA ILE A 78 -6.83 9.82 -8.44
C ILE A 78 -7.34 8.58 -7.70
N LEU A 79 -7.22 8.53 -6.37
CA LEU A 79 -7.67 7.37 -5.59
C LEU A 79 -9.17 7.12 -5.73
N ILE A 80 -9.99 8.15 -5.61
CA ILE A 80 -11.44 8.03 -5.79
C ILE A 80 -11.78 7.44 -7.16
N GLU A 81 -11.12 7.91 -8.22
CA GLU A 81 -11.36 7.40 -9.58
C GLU A 81 -10.89 5.94 -9.72
N LEU A 82 -9.71 5.59 -9.19
CA LEU A 82 -9.20 4.22 -9.24
C LEU A 82 -10.10 3.24 -8.44
N GLU A 83 -10.64 3.67 -7.31
CA GLU A 83 -11.56 2.88 -6.49
C GLU A 83 -12.90 2.66 -7.20
N LYS A 84 -13.49 3.71 -7.78
CA LYS A 84 -14.73 3.59 -8.59
C LYS A 84 -14.60 2.60 -9.73
N ASN A 85 -13.40 2.50 -10.31
CA ASN A 85 -13.09 1.57 -11.39
C ASN A 85 -12.55 0.21 -10.90
N ASN A 86 -12.62 -0.09 -9.59
CA ASN A 86 -12.14 -1.33 -8.97
C ASN A 86 -10.65 -1.66 -9.20
N LEU A 87 -9.85 -0.65 -9.55
CA LEU A 87 -8.42 -0.79 -9.80
C LEU A 87 -7.60 -0.84 -8.50
N ILE A 88 -8.14 -0.28 -7.41
CA ILE A 88 -7.53 -0.36 -6.09
C ILE A 88 -8.58 -0.62 -5.02
N ASP A 89 -8.27 -1.55 -4.13
CA ASP A 89 -9.15 -1.96 -3.03
C ASP A 89 -8.28 -2.56 -1.92
N ASP A 90 -8.32 -1.93 -0.74
CA ASP A 90 -7.51 -2.34 0.41
C ASP A 90 -8.03 -3.65 1.03
N SER A 91 -9.33 -3.94 0.92
CA SER A 91 -9.92 -5.19 1.40
C SER A 91 -9.43 -6.38 0.58
N ARG A 92 -9.58 -6.27 -0.75
CA ARG A 92 -9.03 -7.24 -1.71
C ARG A 92 -7.53 -7.41 -1.55
N TYR A 93 -6.80 -6.31 -1.37
CA TYR A 93 -5.35 -6.34 -1.11
C TYR A 93 -5.04 -7.14 0.16
N CYS A 94 -5.76 -6.91 1.26
CA CYS A 94 -5.54 -7.61 2.52
C CYS A 94 -5.76 -9.11 2.40
N ILE A 95 -6.90 -9.54 1.85
CA ILE A 95 -7.22 -10.98 1.68
C ILE A 95 -6.14 -11.66 0.82
N SER A 96 -5.73 -11.04 -0.29
CA SER A 96 -4.66 -11.53 -1.15
C SER A 96 -3.34 -11.72 -0.38
N LYS A 97 -2.95 -10.73 0.44
CA LYS A 97 -1.71 -10.81 1.23
C LYS A 97 -1.80 -11.78 2.39
N ILE A 98 -2.92 -11.87 3.08
CA ILE A 98 -3.15 -12.88 4.12
C ILE A 98 -2.98 -14.28 3.51
N THR A 99 -3.68 -14.56 2.41
CA THR A 99 -3.62 -15.83 1.70
C THR A 99 -2.19 -16.19 1.27
N MET A 100 -1.51 -15.26 0.60
CA MET A 100 -0.13 -15.47 0.12
C MET A 100 0.86 -15.71 1.28
N LEU A 101 0.78 -14.92 2.36
CA LEU A 101 1.71 -15.01 3.47
C LEU A 101 1.44 -16.25 4.34
N ALA A 102 0.18 -16.61 4.56
CA ALA A 102 -0.21 -17.85 5.21
C ALA A 102 0.37 -19.07 4.47
N ARG A 103 0.16 -19.14 3.14
CA ARG A 103 0.71 -20.21 2.27
C ARG A 103 2.23 -20.31 2.30
N THR A 104 2.93 -19.25 2.66
CA THR A 104 4.41 -19.24 2.72
C THR A 104 4.98 -19.52 4.11
N GLY A 105 4.12 -19.72 5.11
CA GLY A 105 4.53 -20.08 6.48
C GLY A 105 4.75 -18.87 7.38
N LYS A 106 3.94 -17.81 7.23
CA LYS A 106 3.94 -16.62 8.10
C LYS A 106 2.84 -16.70 9.15
N SER A 107 3.13 -16.22 10.36
CA SER A 107 2.18 -16.14 11.48
C SER A 107 1.15 -15.02 11.30
N LYS A 108 0.04 -15.08 12.05
CA LYS A 108 -0.98 -14.01 12.12
C LYS A 108 -0.36 -12.68 12.55
N ASN A 109 0.51 -12.70 13.56
CA ASN A 109 1.20 -11.50 14.04
C ASN A 109 2.14 -10.88 13.00
N PHE A 110 2.85 -11.72 12.23
CA PHE A 110 3.69 -11.24 11.13
C PHE A 110 2.83 -10.55 10.07
N ILE A 111 1.74 -11.17 9.66
CA ILE A 111 0.85 -10.67 8.62
C ILE A 111 0.17 -9.37 9.06
N LEU A 112 -0.32 -9.30 10.30
CA LEU A 112 -0.87 -8.09 10.91
C LEU A 112 0.15 -6.93 10.84
N SER A 113 1.37 -7.18 11.30
CA SER A 113 2.45 -6.18 11.29
C SER A 113 2.81 -5.74 9.86
N TYR A 114 2.79 -6.68 8.91
CA TYR A 114 3.03 -6.39 7.50
C TYR A 114 1.95 -5.47 6.93
N LEU A 115 0.66 -5.75 7.17
CA LEU A 115 -0.46 -4.95 6.66
C LEU A 115 -0.54 -3.56 7.30
N ILE A 116 -0.25 -3.45 8.61
CA ILE A 116 -0.13 -2.14 9.29
C ILE A 116 0.96 -1.28 8.62
N LYS A 117 2.12 -1.87 8.30
CA LYS A 117 3.18 -1.18 7.55
C LYS A 117 2.77 -0.78 6.14
N LYS A 118 1.76 -1.44 5.56
CA LYS A 118 1.13 -1.05 4.29
C LYS A 118 0.04 0.01 4.46
N GLY A 119 -0.18 0.50 5.67
CA GLY A 119 -1.11 1.58 5.96
C GLY A 119 -2.56 1.15 6.05
N ILE A 120 -2.82 -0.17 6.15
CA ILE A 120 -4.17 -0.69 6.35
C ILE A 120 -4.55 -0.52 7.83
N ASN A 121 -5.76 -0.05 8.08
CA ASN A 121 -6.27 0.10 9.44
C ASN A 121 -6.57 -1.27 10.09
N LYS A 122 -6.57 -1.33 11.42
CA LYS A 122 -6.73 -2.59 12.16
C LYS A 122 -8.10 -3.25 11.99
N ILE A 123 -9.16 -2.46 11.76
CA ILE A 123 -10.53 -2.97 11.61
C ILE A 123 -10.63 -3.73 10.28
N GLU A 124 -10.13 -3.14 9.20
CA GLU A 124 -10.05 -3.78 7.88
C GLU A 124 -9.26 -5.09 7.94
N ILE A 125 -8.08 -5.07 8.57
CA ILE A 125 -7.25 -6.27 8.72
C ILE A 125 -7.99 -7.36 9.49
N ARG A 126 -8.71 -7.00 10.56
CA ARG A 126 -9.51 -7.93 11.34
C ARG A 126 -10.61 -8.55 10.48
N ASN A 127 -11.39 -7.73 9.77
CA ASN A 127 -12.45 -8.20 8.89
C ASN A 127 -11.91 -9.16 7.82
N SER A 128 -10.76 -8.85 7.21
CA SER A 128 -10.13 -9.74 6.23
C SER A 128 -9.63 -11.04 6.83
N PHE A 129 -9.14 -11.05 8.09
CA PHE A 129 -8.81 -12.30 8.79
C PHE A 129 -10.08 -13.11 9.07
N ASP A 130 -11.13 -12.47 9.58
CA ASP A 130 -12.40 -13.14 9.89
C ASP A 130 -13.00 -13.75 8.61
N GLU A 131 -12.91 -13.07 7.46
CA GLU A 131 -13.32 -13.61 6.17
C GLU A 131 -12.44 -14.76 5.70
N PHE A 132 -11.11 -14.61 5.78
CA PHE A 132 -10.17 -15.65 5.39
C PHE A 132 -10.35 -16.93 6.22
N GLU A 133 -10.57 -16.78 7.53
CA GLU A 133 -10.70 -17.88 8.48
C GLU A 133 -11.98 -18.71 8.27
N LYS A 134 -13.07 -18.15 7.71
CA LYS A 134 -14.31 -18.89 7.39
C LYS A 134 -14.09 -20.16 6.55
N ASN A 135 -13.08 -20.16 5.68
CA ASN A 135 -12.78 -21.27 4.78
C ASN A 135 -11.40 -21.89 5.04
N ASN A 136 -10.68 -21.46 6.07
CA ASN A 136 -9.29 -21.84 6.32
C ASN A 136 -9.07 -22.12 7.81
N ASP A 137 -9.81 -23.10 8.34
CA ASP A 137 -9.58 -23.59 9.69
C ASP A 137 -8.13 -24.07 9.88
N ASP A 138 -7.59 -23.84 11.07
CA ASP A 138 -6.22 -24.21 11.45
C ASP A 138 -5.10 -23.68 10.53
N TRP A 139 -5.37 -22.65 9.71
CA TRP A 139 -4.40 -22.11 8.75
C TRP A 139 -3.08 -21.71 9.42
N GLU A 140 -3.12 -21.13 10.63
CA GLU A 140 -1.93 -20.67 11.33
C GLU A 140 -1.10 -21.85 11.85
N LEU A 141 -1.75 -22.94 12.26
CA LEU A 141 -1.06 -24.17 12.65
C LEU A 141 -0.37 -24.80 11.44
N ASN A 142 -1.04 -24.84 10.28
CA ASN A 142 -0.44 -25.33 9.03
C ASN A 142 0.72 -24.45 8.56
N SER A 143 0.58 -23.13 8.69
CA SER A 143 1.66 -22.16 8.45
C SER A 143 2.86 -22.40 9.38
N ALA A 144 2.62 -22.68 10.66
CA ALA A 144 3.66 -23.00 11.63
C ALA A 144 4.39 -24.33 11.33
N LYS A 145 3.66 -25.38 10.92
CA LYS A 145 4.26 -26.64 10.43
C LYS A 145 5.20 -26.38 9.25
N LEU A 146 4.75 -25.59 8.27
CA LEU A 146 5.55 -25.22 7.11
C LEU A 146 6.82 -24.44 7.50
N PHE A 147 6.69 -23.48 8.44
CA PHE A 147 7.83 -22.74 8.96
C PHE A 147 8.85 -23.66 9.64
N ALA A 148 8.37 -24.54 10.54
CA ALA A 148 9.22 -25.49 11.26
C ALA A 148 9.97 -26.43 10.31
N LYS A 149 9.29 -26.94 9.28
CA LYS A 149 9.89 -27.74 8.20
C LYS A 149 10.98 -26.97 7.45
N LYS A 150 10.69 -25.75 6.98
CA LYS A 150 11.67 -24.90 6.26
C LYS A 150 12.90 -24.56 7.10
N LYS A 151 12.73 -24.48 8.42
CA LYS A 151 13.81 -24.18 9.37
C LYS A 151 14.44 -25.43 9.99
N ARG A 152 14.04 -26.63 9.56
CA ARG A 152 14.51 -27.93 10.07
C ARG A 152 14.45 -28.01 11.61
N LEU A 153 13.39 -27.46 12.20
CA LEU A 153 13.28 -27.39 13.66
C LEU A 153 13.00 -28.76 14.28
N LEU A 154 12.32 -29.66 13.58
CA LEU A 154 12.01 -30.99 14.10
C LEU A 154 13.24 -31.90 14.10
N ASP A 155 14.03 -31.87 13.01
CA ASP A 155 15.20 -32.74 12.82
C ASP A 155 16.50 -32.18 13.41
N SER A 156 16.47 -30.99 14.03
CA SER A 156 17.68 -30.36 14.58
C SER A 156 17.93 -30.76 16.03
N ASN A 157 19.21 -30.92 16.39
CA ASN A 157 19.68 -31.13 17.77
C ASN A 157 19.65 -29.85 18.62
N GLU A 158 18.99 -28.79 18.15
CA GLU A 158 18.86 -27.55 18.91
C GLU A 158 18.02 -27.77 20.18
N ASN A 159 18.38 -27.08 21.27
CA ASN A 159 17.55 -27.07 22.48
C ASN A 159 16.15 -26.53 22.15
N TYR A 160 15.12 -27.18 22.72
CA TYR A 160 13.71 -26.80 22.64
C TYR A 160 13.45 -25.29 22.81
N GLN A 161 14.10 -24.64 23.78
CA GLN A 161 13.97 -23.20 24.04
C GLN A 161 14.45 -22.35 22.84
N LYS A 162 15.54 -22.76 22.17
CA LYS A 162 16.04 -22.08 20.96
C LYS A 162 15.07 -22.23 19.80
N LYS A 163 14.46 -23.41 19.64
CA LYS A 163 13.42 -23.67 18.61
C LYS A 163 12.19 -22.79 18.84
N ILE A 164 11.68 -22.73 20.08
CA ILE A 164 10.58 -21.80 20.47
C ILE A 164 10.97 -20.36 20.17
N ALA A 165 12.15 -19.90 20.58
CA ALA A 165 12.59 -18.53 20.37
C ALA A 165 12.64 -18.16 18.87
N LYS A 166 13.04 -19.09 17.99
CA LYS A 166 13.01 -18.90 16.54
C LYS A 166 11.58 -18.73 16.00
N MET A 167 10.64 -19.56 16.44
CA MET A 167 9.23 -19.46 16.04
C MET A 167 8.56 -18.20 16.62
N GLY A 168 8.85 -17.86 17.88
CA GLY A 168 8.35 -16.65 18.55
C GLY A 168 8.82 -15.37 17.84
N ARG A 169 10.09 -15.29 17.43
CA ARG A 169 10.59 -14.17 16.60
C ARG A 169 9.93 -14.10 15.22
N ALA A 170 9.43 -15.22 14.70
CA ALA A 170 8.62 -15.25 13.49
C ALA A 170 7.14 -14.90 13.73
N GLY A 171 6.76 -14.62 14.98
CA GLY A 171 5.45 -14.14 15.40
C GLY A 171 4.45 -15.22 15.78
N PHE A 172 4.84 -16.50 15.83
CA PHE A 172 3.95 -17.56 16.30
C PHE A 172 3.74 -17.46 17.82
N SER A 173 2.52 -17.73 18.28
CA SER A 173 2.20 -17.76 19.71
C SER A 173 2.91 -18.95 20.39
N TYR A 174 3.12 -18.83 21.70
CA TYR A 174 3.72 -19.93 22.49
C TYR A 174 2.91 -21.23 22.39
N SER A 175 1.58 -21.15 22.38
CA SER A 175 0.71 -22.32 22.26
C SER A 175 0.89 -23.04 20.93
N ILE A 176 1.01 -22.32 19.82
CA ILE A 176 1.30 -22.90 18.50
C ILE A 176 2.72 -23.50 18.50
N CYS A 177 3.71 -22.77 19.03
CA CYS A 177 5.09 -23.28 19.11
C CYS A 177 5.14 -24.61 19.86
N LYS A 178 4.46 -24.70 21.01
CA LYS A 178 4.39 -25.92 21.82
C LYS A 178 3.76 -27.08 21.04
N LYS A 179 2.63 -26.85 20.35
CA LYS A 179 1.94 -27.88 19.54
C LYS A 179 2.77 -28.41 18.37
N ILE A 180 3.66 -27.58 17.80
CA ILE A 180 4.47 -27.96 16.64
C ILE A 180 5.76 -28.69 17.04
N LEU A 181 6.32 -28.34 18.19
CA LEU A 181 7.61 -28.86 18.65
C LEU A 181 7.49 -30.00 19.66
N SER A 182 6.28 -30.29 20.14
CA SER A 182 5.96 -31.46 20.97
C SER A 182 6.01 -32.74 20.16
#